data_AF-A0A2V8W6T6-F1
#
_entry.id   AF-A0A2V8W6T6-F1
#
_cell.length_a   1.000
_cell.length_b   1.000
_cell.length_c   1.000
_cell.angle_alpha   90.00
_cell.angle_beta   90.00
_cell.angle_gamma   90.00
#
_symmetry.space_group_name_H-M   'P 1'
#
loop_
_entity.id
_entity.type
_entity.pdbx_description
1 polymer ?
#
loop_
_entity_poly.entity_id
_entity_poly.type
_entity_poly.pdbx_seq_one_letter_code
_entity_poly.pdbx_strand_id
1 'polypeptide(L)'
;MATALIHMDPVQKQRLARRAKLRGKSFSQEVRDAVDLYLDLPVENEEELRGLAKAANQAADRMIKNLDETVAYVDRILKHRRNDK
;
A
#
# COMPACT_ATOMS: atom_id res chain seq x y z
N MET A 1 8.33 -1.66 35.64
CA MET A 1 8.07 -2.43 34.38
C MET A 1 9.00 -3.63 34.36
N ALA A 2 8.50 -4.81 33.99
CA ALA A 2 9.34 -6.00 33.87
C ALA A 2 10.21 -5.88 32.61
N THR A 3 11.52 -6.09 32.74
CA THR A 3 12.43 -6.19 31.60
C THR A 3 12.20 -7.51 30.88
N ALA A 4 11.55 -7.46 29.72
CA ALA A 4 11.42 -8.61 28.83
C ALA A 4 12.66 -8.72 27.93
N LEU A 5 13.25 -9.91 27.87
CA LEU A 5 14.29 -10.22 26.89
C LEU A 5 13.62 -10.47 25.54
N ILE A 6 13.84 -9.57 24.57
CA ILE A 6 13.28 -9.71 23.22
C ILE A 6 14.18 -10.66 22.42
N HIS A 7 13.71 -11.88 22.18
CA HIS A 7 14.37 -12.81 21.28
C HIS A 7 14.01 -12.45 19.83
N MET A 8 15.04 -12.18 19.03
CA MET A 8 14.91 -11.89 17.60
C MET A 8 15.43 -13.05 16.78
N ASP A 9 14.71 -13.38 15.71
CA ASP A 9 15.21 -14.30 14.70
C ASP A 9 16.51 -13.74 14.07
N PRO A 10 17.49 -14.59 13.71
CA PRO A 10 18.74 -14.13 13.09
C PRO A 10 18.54 -13.25 11.86
N VAL A 11 17.53 -13.53 11.03
CA VAL A 11 17.19 -12.75 9.83
C VAL A 11 16.64 -11.38 10.22
N GLN A 12 15.78 -11.30 11.24
CA GLN A 12 15.27 -10.03 11.75
C GLN A 12 16.42 -9.14 12.26
N LYS A 13 17.33 -9.73 13.05
CA LYS A 13 18.51 -9.03 13.57
C LYS A 13 19.40 -8.51 12.44
N GLN A 14 19.66 -9.33 11.41
CA GLN A 14 20.47 -8.92 10.27
C GLN A 14 19.83 -7.75 9.49
N ARG A 15 18.51 -7.82 9.26
CA ARG A 15 17.77 -6.78 8.54
C ARG A 15 17.76 -5.46 9.31
N LEU A 16 17.50 -5.49 10.61
CA LEU A 16 17.52 -4.31 11.47
C LEU A 16 18.92 -3.71 11.59
N ALA A 17 19.96 -4.54 11.73
CA ALA A 17 21.35 -4.06 11.74
C ALA A 17 21.74 -3.38 10.42
N ARG A 18 21.33 -3.94 9.28
CA ARG A 18 21.54 -3.33 7.97
C ARG A 18 20.84 -1.97 7.86
N ARG A 19 19.58 -1.87 8.30
CA ARG A 19 18.82 -0.61 8.27
C ARG A 19 19.42 0.46 9.19
N ALA A 20 19.81 0.07 10.40
CA ALA A 20 20.50 0.94 11.35
C ALA A 20 21.78 1.54 10.72
N LYS A 21 22.59 0.71 10.06
CA LYS A 21 23.79 1.16 9.33
C LYS A 21 23.45 2.14 8.21
N LEU A 22 22.43 1.85 7.40
CA LEU A 22 22.02 2.73 6.29
C LEU A 22 21.48 4.09 6.77
N ARG A 23 20.86 4.11 7.95
CA ARG A 23 20.25 5.31 8.55
C ARG A 23 21.16 6.07 9.51
N GLY A 24 22.39 5.58 9.73
CA GLY A 24 23.33 6.17 10.69
C GLY A 24 22.85 6.12 12.15
N LYS A 25 21.99 5.14 12.49
CA LYS A 25 21.39 4.97 13.82
C LYS A 25 22.00 3.78 14.55
N SER A 26 21.86 3.75 15.88
CA SER A 26 22.20 2.56 16.66
C SER A 26 21.18 1.44 16.40
N PHE A 27 21.60 0.19 16.55
CA PHE A 27 20.71 -0.97 16.42
C PHE A 27 19.50 -0.84 17.35
N SER A 28 19.71 -0.49 18.63
CA SER A 28 18.63 -0.31 19.60
C SER A 28 17.67 0.83 19.27
N GLN A 29 18.14 1.88 18.57
CA GLN A 29 17.25 2.94 18.08
C GLN A 29 16.40 2.43 16.92
N GLU A 30 16.98 1.71 15.96
CA GLU A 30 16.22 1.12 14.85
C GLU A 30 15.19 0.09 15.34
N VAL A 31 15.49 -0.67 16.40
CA VAL A 31 14.53 -1.56 17.06
C VAL A 31 13.37 -0.78 17.65
N ARG A 32 13.63 0.32 18.37
CA ARG A 32 12.57 1.17 18.93
C ARG A 32 11.71 1.77 17.83
N ASP A 33 12.33 2.38 16.82
CA ASP A 33 11.63 2.96 15.67
C ASP A 33 10.74 1.91 14.95
N ALA A 34 11.19 0.65 14.87
CA ALA A 34 10.41 -0.43 14.26
C ALA A 34 9.21 -0.87 15.12
N VAL A 35 9.36 -0.87 16.46
CA VAL A 35 8.27 -1.17 17.39
C VAL A 35 7.26 -0.03 17.41
N ASP A 36 7.72 1.22 17.46
CA ASP A 36 6.85 2.40 17.42
C ASP A 36 6.02 2.40 16.13
N LEU A 37 6.66 2.14 14.97
CA LEU A 37 5.94 1.98 13.70
C LEU A 37 4.88 0.89 13.75
N TYR A 38 5.17 -0.27 14.36
CA TYR A 38 4.22 -1.36 14.46
C TYR A 38 3.02 -0.99 15.36
N LEU A 39 3.26 -0.27 16.44
CA LEU A 39 2.20 0.17 17.37
C LEU A 39 1.37 1.33 16.81
N ASP A 40 1.95 2.14 15.92
CA ASP A 40 1.22 3.18 15.18
C ASP A 40 0.31 2.60 14.10
N LEU A 41 0.54 1.35 13.66
CA LEU A 41 -0.39 0.66 12.77
C LEU A 41 -1.66 0.33 13.56
N PRO A 42 -2.84 0.79 13.11
CA PRO A 42 -4.09 0.36 13.73
C PRO A 42 -4.16 -1.17 13.67
N VAL A 43 -4.70 -1.78 14.72
CA VAL A 43 -5.04 -3.21 14.68
C VAL A 43 -6.24 -3.33 13.75
N GLU A 44 -5.98 -3.42 12.44
CA GLU A 44 -7.03 -3.56 11.45
C GLU A 44 -7.69 -4.94 11.65
N ASN A 45 -9.01 -4.94 11.82
CA ASN A 45 -9.75 -6.19 11.77
C ASN A 45 -9.77 -6.66 10.30
N GLU A 46 -9.65 -7.98 10.09
CA GLU A 46 -9.60 -8.56 8.75
C GLU A 46 -10.83 -8.17 7.90
N GLU A 47 -11.95 -7.89 8.55
CA GLU A 47 -13.20 -7.46 7.93
C GLU A 47 -13.11 -6.04 7.33
N GLU A 48 -12.49 -5.09 8.01
CA GLU A 48 -12.26 -3.72 7.56
C GLU A 48 -11.30 -3.70 6.38
N LEU A 49 -10.23 -4.48 6.45
CA LEU A 49 -9.30 -4.68 5.33
C LEU A 49 -10.00 -5.24 4.10
N ARG A 50 -10.85 -6.26 4.27
CA ARG A 50 -11.68 -6.81 3.18
C ARG A 50 -12.67 -5.77 2.66
N GLY A 51 -13.25 -4.96 3.55
CA GLY A 51 -14.14 -3.85 3.20
C GLY A 51 -13.46 -2.79 2.33
N LEU A 52 -12.27 -2.35 2.73
CA LEU A 52 -11.45 -1.38 1.99
C LEU A 52 -11.03 -1.93 0.63
N ALA A 53 -10.58 -3.19 0.57
CA ALA A 53 -10.21 -3.83 -0.69
C ALA A 53 -11.41 -3.92 -1.65
N LYS A 54 -12.61 -4.27 -1.14
CA LYS A 54 -13.84 -4.30 -1.94
C LYS A 54 -14.21 -2.90 -2.46
N ALA A 55 -14.14 -1.88 -1.62
CA ALA A 55 -14.43 -0.50 -2.00
C ALA A 55 -13.46 0.02 -3.07
N ALA A 56 -12.17 -0.28 -2.93
CA ALA A 56 -11.13 0.07 -3.90
C ALA A 56 -11.40 -0.60 -5.26
N ASN A 57 -11.72 -1.90 -5.29
CA ASN A 57 -12.06 -2.60 -6.53
C ASN A 57 -13.30 -2.00 -7.21
N GLN A 58 -14.36 -1.71 -6.44
CA GLN A 58 -15.55 -1.05 -6.98
C GLN A 58 -15.27 0.36 -7.54
N ALA A 59 -14.31 1.09 -6.96
CA ALA A 59 -13.88 2.37 -7.50
C ALA A 59 -13.14 2.18 -8.83
N ALA A 60 -12.24 1.20 -8.91
CA ALA A 60 -11.50 0.87 -10.12
C ALA A 60 -12.45 0.43 -11.26
N ASP A 61 -13.42 -0.43 -10.98
CA ASP A 61 -14.42 -0.87 -11.97
C ASP A 61 -15.21 0.30 -12.56
N ARG A 62 -15.58 1.27 -11.71
CA ARG A 62 -16.27 2.49 -12.16
C ARG A 62 -15.36 3.36 -13.04
N MET A 63 -14.09 3.48 -12.70
CA MET A 63 -13.13 4.22 -13.52
C MET A 63 -12.93 3.58 -14.90
N ILE A 64 -12.81 2.25 -14.95
CA ILE A 64 -12.68 1.49 -16.21
C ILE A 64 -13.91 1.72 -17.08
N LYS A 65 -15.12 1.58 -16.53
CA LYS A 65 -16.36 1.81 -17.27
C LYS A 65 -16.43 3.22 -17.87
N ASN A 66 -16.07 4.24 -17.09
CA ASN A 66 -16.07 5.62 -17.58
C ASN A 66 -15.04 5.85 -18.69
N LEU A 67 -13.88 5.18 -18.63
CA LEU A 67 -12.88 5.22 -19.68
C LEU A 67 -13.40 4.55 -20.95
N ASP A 68 -14.02 3.38 -20.85
CA ASP A 68 -14.62 2.68 -21.98
C ASP A 68 -15.71 3.51 -22.67
N GLU A 69 -16.57 4.17 -21.89
CA GLU A 69 -17.59 5.08 -22.41
C GLU A 69 -16.96 6.28 -23.13
N THR A 70 -15.88 6.84 -22.58
CA THR A 70 -15.14 7.95 -23.19
C THR A 70 -14.50 7.53 -24.52
N VAL A 71 -13.87 6.35 -24.56
CA VAL A 71 -13.28 5.78 -25.79
C VAL A 71 -14.37 5.58 -26.85
N ALA A 72 -15.49 4.97 -26.48
CA ALA A 72 -16.60 4.74 -27.39
C ALA A 72 -17.19 6.06 -27.93
N TYR A 73 -17.24 7.11 -27.12
CA TYR A 73 -17.67 8.44 -27.54
C TYR A 73 -16.72 9.05 -28.57
N VAL A 74 -15.41 9.03 -28.30
CA VAL A 74 -14.38 9.52 -29.23
C VAL A 74 -14.45 8.75 -30.56
N ASP A 75 -14.57 7.43 -30.52
CA ASP A 75 -14.71 6.59 -31.72
C ASP A 75 -15.91 6.96 -32.57
N ARG A 76 -17.07 7.26 -31.94
CA ARG A 76 -18.25 7.72 -32.67
C ARG A 76 -17.99 9.04 -33.37
N ILE A 77 -17.38 10.01 -32.69
CA ILE A 77 -17.06 11.33 -33.29
C ILE A 77 -16.11 11.16 -34.48
N LEU A 78 -15.05 10.36 -34.32
CA LEU A 78 -14.07 10.13 -35.38
C LEU A 78 -14.70 9.44 -36.60
N LYS A 79 -15.60 8.48 -36.39
CA LYS A 79 -16.35 7.83 -37.47
C LYS A 79 -17.28 8.80 -38.21
N HIS A 80 -18.03 9.63 -37.50
CA HIS A 80 -18.92 10.63 -38.13
C HIS A 80 -18.10 11.61 -38.99
N ARG A 81 -16.98 12.13 -38.45
CA ARG A 81 -16.09 13.06 -39.17
C ARG A 81 -15.46 12.46 -40.44
N ARG A 82 -15.35 11.14 -40.51
CA ARG A 82 -14.76 10.42 -41.65
C ARG A 82 -15.79 10.14 -42.75
N ASN A 83 -17.09 10.12 -42.42
CA ASN A 83 -18.19 9.95 -43.36
C ASN A 83 -18.72 11.29 -43.90
N ASP A 84 -18.45 12.41 -43.23
CA ASP A 84 -18.78 13.78 -43.68
C ASP A 84 -17.75 14.37 -44.68
N LYS A 85 -16.80 13.55 -45.16
CA LYS A 85 -15.80 13.90 -46.18
C LYS A 85 -15.94 12.98 -47.38
#